data_AF-A0A7S0B159-F1
#
_entry.id   AF-A0A7S0B159-F1
#
_cell.length_a   1.000
_cell.length_b   1.000
_cell.length_c   1.000
_cell.angle_alpha   90.00
_cell.angle_beta   90.00
_cell.angle_gamma   90.00
#
_symmetry.space_group_name_H-M   'P 1'
#
loop_
_entity.id
_entity.type
_entity.pdbx_description
1 polymer ?
#
loop_
_entity_poly.entity_id
_entity_poly.type
_entity_poly.pdbx_seq_one_letter_code
_entity_poly.pdbx_strand_id
1 'polypeptide(L)'
;ILTTPTTLFESQELWRVERVDQISDWMTNGSAPKSYPNPLSLQANVPSSWFVEQNAAVAAKVDVDLQETVDDSCSLDEYDEEAGDPMVECGGRGLNSEAFILAGPRKEISFDPKECKAAIVTCGGLCPGLNSVIREVVMCLRRQYGVT
;
A
#
# COMPACT_ATOMS: atom_id res chain seq x y z
N ILE A 1 -19.65 -45.28 2.26
CA ILE A 1 -19.48 -44.60 3.57
C ILE A 1 -17.98 -44.52 3.82
N LEU A 2 -17.33 -43.43 3.39
CA LEU A 2 -16.07 -42.90 3.91
C LEU A 2 -15.97 -41.46 3.36
N THR A 3 -16.62 -40.52 4.05
CA THR A 3 -16.44 -39.09 3.85
C THR A 3 -15.17 -38.67 4.58
N THR A 4 -14.09 -38.41 3.87
CA THR A 4 -12.94 -37.69 4.42
C THR A 4 -13.30 -36.20 4.46
N PRO A 5 -13.15 -35.49 5.59
CA PRO A 5 -13.35 -34.05 5.61
C PRO A 5 -12.19 -33.41 4.86
N THR A 6 -12.48 -32.79 3.72
CA THR A 6 -11.57 -31.84 3.08
C THR A 6 -11.48 -30.64 4.01
N THR A 7 -10.54 -30.68 4.94
CA THR A 7 -10.15 -29.51 5.73
C THR A 7 -9.60 -28.49 4.73
N LEU A 8 -10.42 -27.49 4.40
CA LEU A 8 -9.96 -26.28 3.73
C LEU A 8 -8.89 -25.67 4.61
N PHE A 9 -7.63 -25.81 4.21
CA PHE A 9 -6.56 -24.97 4.72
C PHE A 9 -6.85 -23.56 4.21
N GLU A 10 -7.62 -22.81 4.99
CA GLU A 10 -7.73 -21.37 4.85
C GLU A 10 -6.33 -20.82 5.16
N SER A 11 -5.60 -20.43 4.11
CA SER A 11 -4.30 -19.78 4.26
C SER A 11 -4.53 -18.50 5.05
N GLN A 12 -4.26 -18.54 6.36
CA GLN A 12 -4.33 -17.35 7.19
C GLN A 12 -3.33 -16.35 6.63
N GLU A 13 -3.84 -15.24 6.08
CA GLU A 13 -3.02 -14.16 5.56
C GLU A 13 -2.12 -13.67 6.71
N LEU A 14 -0.79 -13.87 6.55
CA LEU A 14 0.23 -13.53 7.55
C LEU A 14 0.30 -12.02 7.84
N TRP A 15 -0.23 -11.20 6.93
CA TRP A 15 -0.26 -9.76 7.03
C TRP A 15 -1.50 -9.22 6.30
N ARG A 16 -2.09 -8.15 6.85
CA ARG A 16 -3.21 -7.44 6.26
C ARG A 16 -2.86 -5.96 6.20
N VAL A 17 -2.95 -5.37 5.02
CA VAL A 17 -2.83 -3.91 4.86
C VAL A 17 -4.20 -3.31 5.17
N GLU A 18 -4.28 -2.53 6.23
CA GLU A 18 -5.49 -1.74 6.51
C GLU A 18 -5.72 -0.73 5.39
N ARG A 19 -7.00 -0.42 5.12
CA ARG A 19 -7.35 0.59 4.12
C ARG A 19 -6.77 1.94 4.57
N VAL A 20 -5.97 2.56 3.71
CA VAL A 20 -5.50 3.93 3.91
C VAL A 20 -6.46 4.90 3.23
N ASP A 21 -6.72 6.03 3.88
CA ASP A 21 -7.53 7.11 3.33
C ASP A 21 -6.93 7.62 2.02
N GLN A 22 -7.78 7.72 0.99
CA GLN A 22 -7.37 8.14 -0.33
C GLN A 22 -7.70 9.60 -0.58
N ILE A 23 -7.05 10.16 -1.60
CA ILE A 23 -7.22 11.56 -1.95
C ILE A 23 -8.69 11.88 -2.32
N SER A 24 -9.38 10.90 -2.90
CA SER A 24 -10.81 10.95 -3.23
C SER A 24 -11.70 11.11 -2.00
N ASP A 25 -11.29 10.54 -0.87
CA ASP A 25 -12.14 10.38 0.32
C ASP A 25 -12.35 11.73 1.02
N TRP A 26 -11.38 12.66 0.88
CA TRP A 26 -11.50 14.03 1.37
C TRP A 26 -12.06 15.04 0.37
N MET A 27 -12.12 14.69 -0.92
CA MET A 27 -12.65 15.59 -1.96
C MET A 27 -14.17 15.55 -2.07
N THR A 28 -14.78 14.50 -1.52
CA THR A 28 -16.22 14.35 -1.48
C THR A 28 -16.81 14.95 -0.23
N ASN A 29 -17.48 16.10 -0.34
CA ASN A 29 -18.31 16.68 0.72
C ASN A 29 -19.57 15.82 0.98
N GLY A 30 -19.43 14.54 1.31
CA GLY A 30 -20.51 13.58 1.52
C GLY A 30 -21.20 13.04 0.25
N SER A 31 -20.68 13.36 -0.95
CA SER A 31 -21.13 12.79 -2.23
C SER A 31 -20.31 11.55 -2.61
N ALA A 32 -20.80 10.68 -3.50
CA ALA A 32 -19.99 9.54 -3.94
C ALA A 32 -18.70 10.01 -4.66
N PRO A 33 -17.55 9.34 -4.45
CA PRO A 33 -16.31 9.70 -5.11
C PRO A 33 -16.46 9.58 -6.62
N LYS A 34 -16.20 10.69 -7.32
CA LYS A 34 -16.15 10.70 -8.78
C LYS A 34 -14.88 10.00 -9.21
N SER A 35 -15.04 8.95 -10.03
CA SER A 35 -13.95 8.19 -10.61
C SER A 35 -14.03 8.27 -12.13
N TYR A 36 -12.90 8.53 -12.78
CA TYR A 36 -12.75 8.62 -14.22
C TYR A 36 -11.68 7.62 -14.68
N PRO A 37 -11.80 7.03 -15.88
CA PRO A 37 -10.75 6.16 -16.41
C PRO A 37 -9.49 6.97 -16.71
N ASN A 38 -8.32 6.42 -16.35
CA ASN A 38 -7.04 7.03 -16.68
C ASN A 38 -6.84 7.04 -18.21
N PRO A 39 -6.53 8.17 -18.86
CA PRO A 39 -6.27 8.21 -20.30
C PRO A 39 -5.17 7.26 -20.77
N LEU A 40 -4.17 6.98 -19.91
CA LEU A 40 -3.12 6.00 -20.20
C LEU A 40 -3.65 4.57 -20.30
N SER A 41 -4.69 4.20 -19.53
CA SER A 41 -5.24 2.84 -19.56
C SER A 41 -6.07 2.59 -20.82
N LEU A 42 -6.49 3.66 -21.50
CA LEU A 42 -7.22 3.60 -22.77
C LEU A 42 -6.30 3.45 -23.99
N GLN A 43 -4.98 3.56 -23.82
CA GLN A 43 -4.01 3.44 -24.91
C GLN A 43 -3.65 1.97 -25.20
N ALA A 44 -3.68 1.56 -26.47
CA ALA A 44 -3.49 0.17 -26.88
C ALA A 44 -2.10 -0.42 -26.56
N ASN A 45 -1.07 0.43 -26.41
CA ASN A 45 0.33 -0.01 -26.22
C ASN A 45 0.76 -0.01 -24.74
N VAL A 46 -0.16 0.21 -23.80
CA VAL A 46 0.17 0.33 -22.38
C VAL A 46 -0.16 -0.99 -21.66
N PRO A 47 0.82 -1.67 -21.06
CA PRO A 47 0.55 -2.92 -20.34
C PRO A 47 -0.19 -2.65 -19.03
N SER A 48 -1.07 -3.56 -18.65
CA SER A 48 -1.81 -3.49 -17.39
C SER A 48 -0.91 -3.52 -16.16
N SER A 49 0.30 -4.09 -16.28
CA SER A 49 1.30 -4.20 -15.20
C SER A 49 1.95 -2.88 -14.81
N TRP A 50 1.80 -1.81 -15.61
CA TRP A 50 2.25 -0.47 -15.18
C TRP A 50 1.35 0.14 -14.12
N PHE A 51 0.09 -0.29 -14.06
CA PHE A 51 -0.87 0.25 -13.13
C PHE A 51 -0.74 -0.45 -11.78
N VAL A 52 -0.81 0.37 -10.75
CA VAL A 52 -0.76 -0.06 -9.37
C VAL A 52 -2.20 -0.10 -8.83
N GLU A 53 -2.48 -1.01 -7.90
CA GLU A 53 -3.81 -1.13 -7.28
C GLU A 53 -4.00 -0.10 -6.16
N GLN A 54 -5.25 0.13 -5.73
CA GLN A 54 -5.59 1.21 -4.81
C GLN A 54 -4.88 1.10 -3.46
N ASN A 55 -4.80 -0.12 -2.91
CA ASN A 55 -4.18 -0.41 -1.61
C ASN A 55 -2.80 -1.05 -1.73
N ALA A 56 -2.11 -0.86 -2.87
CA ALA A 56 -0.74 -1.33 -3.00
C ALA A 56 0.18 -0.53 -2.08
N ALA A 57 0.99 -1.22 -1.29
CA ALA A 57 1.91 -0.64 -0.33
C ALA A 57 3.30 -1.28 -0.43
N VAL A 58 4.30 -0.56 0.06
CA VAL A 58 5.68 -1.01 0.22
C VAL A 58 6.02 -0.97 1.70
N ALA A 59 6.53 -2.06 2.25
CA ALA A 59 6.98 -2.11 3.64
C ALA A 59 8.15 -1.14 3.85
N ALA A 60 8.11 -0.37 4.93
CA ALA A 60 9.16 0.58 5.31
C ALA A 60 10.47 -0.13 5.67
N LYS A 61 10.35 -1.28 6.34
CA LYS A 61 11.45 -2.17 6.70
C LYS A 61 11.00 -3.61 6.55
N VAL A 62 11.81 -4.42 5.89
CA VAL A 62 11.61 -5.87 5.79
C VAL A 62 12.85 -6.53 6.36
N ASP A 63 12.72 -7.12 7.55
CA ASP A 63 13.76 -7.99 8.09
C ASP A 63 13.50 -9.40 7.55
N VAL A 64 14.31 -9.81 6.57
CA VAL A 64 14.07 -11.02 5.76
C VAL A 64 14.40 -12.33 6.53
N ASP A 65 15.09 -12.23 7.67
CA ASP A 65 15.69 -13.39 8.36
C ASP A 65 15.31 -13.54 9.85
N LEU A 66 14.18 -12.99 10.32
CA LEU A 66 13.66 -13.34 11.65
C LEU A 66 12.55 -14.41 11.53
N GLN A 67 12.91 -15.56 10.96
CA GLN A 67 12.25 -16.79 11.39
C GLN A 67 12.73 -17.03 12.82
N GLU A 68 11.77 -17.00 13.74
CA GLU A 68 11.92 -17.37 15.14
C GLU A 68 12.75 -16.39 15.99
N THR A 69 12.14 -15.29 16.44
CA THR A 69 12.34 -14.96 17.86
C THR A 69 11.44 -15.89 18.65
N VAL A 70 11.86 -17.14 18.81
CA VAL A 70 11.55 -17.81 20.09
C VAL A 70 12.22 -16.89 21.11
N ASP A 71 11.46 -16.40 22.08
CA ASP A 71 12.03 -15.60 23.15
C ASP A 71 13.06 -16.48 23.87
N ASP A 72 14.35 -16.34 23.52
CA ASP A 72 15.49 -17.03 24.17
C ASP A 72 15.71 -16.55 25.62
N SER A 73 14.70 -15.92 26.25
CA SER A 73 14.67 -15.62 27.68
C SER A 73 14.08 -16.76 28.52
N CYS A 74 13.77 -17.92 27.94
CA CYS A 74 13.54 -19.14 28.71
C CYS A 74 14.88 -19.77 29.15
N SER A 75 15.55 -19.14 30.12
CA SER A 75 16.54 -19.84 30.93
C SER A 75 15.80 -20.89 31.75
N LEU A 76 15.85 -22.15 31.31
CA LEU A 76 15.48 -23.31 32.12
C LEU A 76 16.60 -23.58 33.13
N ASP A 77 16.68 -22.72 34.16
CA ASP A 77 17.38 -23.06 35.39
C ASP A 77 16.35 -23.58 36.40
N GLU A 78 16.41 -24.88 36.63
CA GLU A 78 15.88 -25.68 37.75
C GLU A 78 14.40 -25.54 38.19
N TYR A 79 13.66 -26.63 37.95
CA TYR A 79 12.58 -27.23 38.76
C TYR A 79 11.87 -26.35 39.83
N ASP A 80 10.58 -26.11 39.64
CA ASP A 80 9.62 -26.04 40.76
C ASP A 80 8.27 -26.68 40.34
N GLU A 81 7.92 -27.80 40.96
CA GLU A 81 6.59 -28.43 40.87
C GLU A 81 5.64 -27.70 41.82
N GLU A 82 4.87 -26.71 41.34
CA GLU A 82 3.51 -26.38 41.79
C GLU A 82 3.06 -24.99 41.26
N ALA A 83 2.39 -24.97 40.10
CA ALA A 83 1.28 -24.07 39.77
C ALA A 83 0.90 -24.31 38.30
N GLY A 84 -0.40 -24.42 38.01
CA GLY A 84 -0.88 -24.62 36.63
C GLY A 84 -0.43 -23.50 35.72
N ASP A 85 0.31 -23.85 34.66
CA ASP A 85 0.84 -22.89 33.69
C ASP A 85 -0.30 -22.10 33.04
N PRO A 86 -0.30 -20.76 33.11
CA PRO A 86 -1.14 -19.97 32.24
C PRO A 86 -0.65 -20.19 30.81
N MET A 87 -1.58 -20.52 29.91
CA MET A 87 -1.35 -20.64 28.47
C MET A 87 -0.34 -19.58 28.00
N VAL A 88 0.84 -20.03 27.58
CA VAL A 88 1.83 -19.18 26.91
C VAL A 88 1.14 -18.61 25.68
N GLU A 89 0.83 -17.32 25.74
CA GLU A 89 0.22 -16.59 24.64
C GLU A 89 1.20 -16.63 23.47
N CYS A 90 0.95 -17.52 22.51
CA CYS A 90 1.78 -17.66 21.32
C CYS A 90 1.98 -16.28 20.70
N GLY A 91 3.26 -15.93 20.52
CA GLY A 91 3.77 -14.60 20.20
C GLY A 91 2.82 -13.73 19.39
N GLY A 92 2.62 -12.50 19.89
CA GLY A 92 1.82 -11.48 19.22
C GLY A 92 2.16 -11.43 17.73
N ARG A 93 1.15 -11.72 16.91
CA ARG A 93 1.16 -11.54 15.45
C ARG A 93 1.95 -10.28 15.10
N GLY A 94 2.92 -10.43 14.19
CA GLY A 94 3.97 -9.47 13.88
C GLY A 94 3.53 -8.02 14.09
N LEU A 95 4.22 -7.35 15.02
CA LEU A 95 4.06 -5.92 15.30
C LEU A 95 3.86 -5.15 13.99
N ASN A 96 2.79 -4.35 13.93
CA ASN A 96 2.41 -3.47 12.82
C ASN A 96 3.64 -2.96 12.05
N SER A 97 3.98 -3.60 10.94
CA SER A 97 5.08 -3.16 10.09
C SER A 97 4.63 -1.87 9.42
N GLU A 98 5.39 -0.79 9.61
CA GLU A 98 5.14 0.46 8.90
C GLU A 98 5.22 0.21 7.39
N ALA A 99 4.26 0.75 6.63
CA ALA A 99 4.21 0.63 5.19
C ALA A 99 3.80 1.97 4.56
N PHE A 100 4.30 2.23 3.36
CA PHE A 100 3.98 3.41 2.57
C PHE A 100 3.13 3.01 1.36
N ILE A 101 2.20 3.88 0.96
CA ILE A 101 1.44 3.66 -0.28
C ILE A 101 2.40 3.68 -1.47
N LEU A 102 2.30 2.68 -2.34
CA LEU A 102 3.10 2.60 -3.55
C LEU A 102 2.66 3.67 -4.56
N ALA A 103 3.57 4.57 -4.91
CA ALA A 103 3.34 5.56 -5.97
C ALA A 103 3.32 4.88 -7.36
N GLY A 104 2.44 5.34 -8.24
CA GLY A 104 2.33 4.82 -9.60
C GLY A 104 0.98 5.15 -10.24
N PRO A 105 0.85 5.03 -11.56
CA PRO A 105 -0.40 5.32 -12.26
C PRO A 105 -1.48 4.34 -11.79
N ARG A 106 -2.69 4.87 -11.56
CA ARG A 106 -3.88 4.08 -11.22
C ARG A 106 -4.78 3.96 -12.46
N LYS A 107 -5.55 2.87 -12.56
CA LYS A 107 -6.49 2.67 -13.68
C LYS A 107 -7.61 3.69 -13.66
N GLU A 108 -7.94 4.16 -12.47
CA GLU A 108 -8.96 5.16 -12.17
C GLU A 108 -8.35 6.40 -11.50
N ILE A 109 -8.89 7.57 -11.82
CA ILE A 109 -8.42 8.88 -11.35
C ILE A 109 -9.59 9.72 -10.84
N SER A 110 -9.34 10.62 -9.89
CA SER A 110 -10.41 11.40 -9.24
C SER A 110 -10.87 12.63 -10.01
N PHE A 111 -10.10 13.09 -10.99
CA PHE A 111 -10.36 14.31 -11.76
C PHE A 111 -10.57 14.00 -13.23
N ASP A 112 -11.51 14.70 -13.87
CA ASP A 112 -11.64 14.68 -15.33
C ASP A 112 -10.46 15.46 -15.94
N PRO A 113 -9.60 14.82 -16.75
CA PRO A 113 -8.46 15.51 -17.35
C PRO A 113 -8.83 16.69 -18.26
N LYS A 114 -10.05 16.71 -18.82
CA LYS A 114 -10.53 17.80 -19.70
C LYS A 114 -10.85 19.09 -18.93
N GLU A 115 -11.32 18.95 -17.69
CA GLU A 115 -11.72 20.06 -16.82
C GLU A 115 -10.61 20.42 -15.81
N CYS A 116 -9.59 19.57 -15.69
CA CYS A 116 -8.51 19.75 -14.73
C CYS A 116 -7.61 20.94 -15.10
N LYS A 117 -7.26 21.76 -14.11
CA LYS A 117 -6.25 22.84 -14.23
C LYS A 117 -5.23 22.67 -13.13
N ALA A 118 -3.96 22.55 -13.50
CA ALA A 118 -2.85 22.43 -12.56
C ALA A 118 -2.10 23.75 -12.42
N ALA A 119 -1.76 24.11 -11.19
CA ALA A 119 -0.87 25.22 -10.88
C ALA A 119 0.38 24.66 -10.17
N ILE A 120 1.56 25.09 -10.61
CA ILE A 120 2.84 24.70 -9.98
C ILE A 120 3.43 25.94 -9.32
N VAL A 121 3.67 25.86 -8.02
CA VAL A 121 4.37 26.89 -7.25
C VAL A 121 5.63 26.27 -6.65
N THR A 122 6.75 26.98 -6.79
CA THR A 122 8.03 26.59 -6.19
C THR A 122 8.36 27.57 -5.08
N CYS A 123 8.53 27.05 -3.87
CA CYS A 123 8.85 27.85 -2.69
C CYS A 123 10.31 27.61 -2.27
N GLY A 124 10.97 28.64 -1.72
CA GLY A 124 12.34 28.54 -1.19
C GLY A 124 13.44 28.91 -2.19
N GLY A 125 14.67 28.44 -1.93
CA GLY A 125 15.83 28.68 -2.78
C GLY A 125 15.87 27.78 -4.02
N LEU A 126 16.52 28.25 -5.09
CA LEU A 126 16.68 27.48 -6.32
C LEU A 126 17.64 26.30 -6.11
N CYS A 127 17.20 25.10 -6.49
CA CYS A 127 17.99 23.87 -6.44
C CYS A 127 18.26 23.36 -7.87
N PRO A 128 19.46 22.83 -8.19
CA PRO A 128 19.69 22.14 -9.45
C PRO A 128 18.65 21.04 -9.69
N GLY A 129 18.05 21.02 -10.88
CA GLY A 129 17.02 20.03 -11.25
C GLY A 129 15.57 20.50 -11.11
N LEU A 130 15.31 21.66 -10.49
CA LEU A 130 13.94 22.20 -10.36
C LEU A 130 13.24 22.34 -11.72
N ASN A 131 13.94 22.83 -12.74
CA ASN A 131 13.39 22.96 -14.08
C ASN A 131 13.06 21.61 -14.72
N SER A 132 13.84 20.57 -14.43
CA SER A 132 13.56 19.22 -14.89
C SER A 132 12.28 18.68 -14.26
N VAL A 133 12.09 18.90 -12.95
CA VAL A 133 10.86 18.54 -12.24
C VAL A 133 9.64 19.24 -12.85
N ILE A 134 9.71 20.57 -13.03
CA ILE A 134 8.61 21.34 -13.63
C ILE A 134 8.29 20.81 -15.04
N ARG A 135 9.31 20.59 -15.87
CA ARG A 135 9.14 20.07 -17.23
C ARG A 135 8.46 18.71 -17.23
N GLU A 136 8.92 17.76 -16.42
CA GLU A 136 8.32 16.41 -16.39
C GLU A 136 6.88 16.45 -15.90
N VAL A 137 6.56 17.24 -14.87
CA VAL A 137 5.18 17.40 -14.39
C VAL A 137 4.28 17.95 -15.51
N VAL A 138 4.70 19.03 -16.19
CA VAL A 138 3.93 19.64 -17.28
C VAL A 138 3.76 18.67 -18.46
N MET A 139 4.81 17.95 -18.83
CA MET A 139 4.76 16.98 -19.93
C MET A 139 3.88 15.78 -19.61
N CYS A 140 3.91 15.28 -18.37
CA CYS A 140 3.00 14.23 -17.91
C CYS A 140 1.54 14.68 -18.02
N LEU A 141 1.20 15.85 -17.45
CA LEU A 141 -0.16 16.40 -17.51
C LEU A 141 -0.64 16.57 -18.96
N ARG A 142 0.20 17.14 -19.83
CA ARG A 142 -0.16 17.43 -21.22
C ARG A 142 -0.24 16.19 -22.10
N ARG A 143 0.75 15.30 -22.04
CA ARG A 143 0.91 14.18 -22.99
C ARG A 143 0.22 12.90 -22.53
N GLN A 144 0.27 12.61 -21.23
CA GLN A 144 -0.29 11.37 -20.68
C GLN A 144 -1.75 11.55 -20.31
N TYR A 145 -2.09 12.68 -19.68
CA TYR A 145 -3.46 12.95 -19.21
C TYR A 145 -4.27 13.83 -20.16
N GLY A 146 -3.64 14.53 -21.12
CA GLY A 146 -4.36 15.37 -22.08
C GLY A 146 -4.89 16.69 -21.51
N VAL A 147 -4.33 17.13 -20.37
CA VAL A 147 -4.69 18.40 -19.72
C VAL A 147 -4.27 19.57 -20.62
N THR A 148 -5.13 20.59 -20.73
CA THR A 148 -4.94 21.73 -21.65
C THR A 148 -4.93 23.09 -20.99
#